data_AF-A0A5B0PIJ5-F1
#
_entry.id   AF-A0A5B0PIJ5-F1
#
_cell.length_a   1.000
_cell.length_b   1.000
_cell.length_c   1.000
_cell.angle_alpha   90.00
_cell.angle_beta   90.00
_cell.angle_gamma   90.00
#
_symmetry.space_group_name_H-M   'P 1'
#
loop_
_entity.id
_entity.type
_entity.pdbx_description
1 polymer ?
#
loop_
_entity_poly.entity_id
_entity_poly.type
_entity_poly.pdbx_seq_one_letter_code
_entity_poly.pdbx_strand_id
1 'polypeptide(L)'
;MQLANSVTFLASGVSDRVNHYLNYVGLSLSRRTAHRALEVLGEEAVKRIRQKFSKSQALIMPPFLCIDNLDFEQRVHAKSLGHNSKMFHGTWGYVHHVNPTLVASVPPGDLTLESYKEYMKNVSTIDVTPKMFIASEAEDEHWTTVLKCQIAKVILQYIATPSDKDVPIISRPPEVEQISHDRPDITMLKLMIVNG
;
A
#
# COMPACT_ATOMS: atom_id res chain seq x y z
N MET A 1 18.98 -6.15 20.53
CA MET A 1 18.51 -7.55 20.43
C MET A 1 17.66 -7.98 21.64
N GLN A 2 18.19 -7.90 22.86
CA GLN A 2 17.50 -8.39 24.08
C GLN A 2 16.12 -7.79 24.32
N LEU A 3 15.94 -6.46 24.14
CA LEU A 3 14.64 -5.80 24.31
C LEU A 3 13.59 -6.33 23.34
N ALA A 4 13.94 -6.44 22.05
CA ALA A 4 13.06 -6.99 21.02
C ALA A 4 12.65 -8.44 21.35
N ASN A 5 13.63 -9.29 21.69
CA ASN A 5 13.36 -10.66 22.13
C ASN A 5 12.41 -10.71 23.32
N SER A 6 12.57 -9.81 24.30
CA SER A 6 11.72 -9.78 25.50
C SER A 6 10.28 -9.44 25.18
N VAL A 7 10.05 -8.46 24.30
CA VAL A 7 8.72 -8.08 23.83
C VAL A 7 8.10 -9.22 23.02
N THR A 8 8.88 -9.87 22.15
CA THR A 8 8.43 -11.04 21.38
C THR A 8 8.06 -12.21 22.30
N PHE A 9 8.91 -12.59 23.25
CA PHE A 9 8.64 -13.68 24.18
C PHE A 9 7.40 -13.42 25.05
N LEU A 10 7.24 -12.20 25.54
CA LEU A 10 6.05 -11.80 26.27
C LEU A 10 4.79 -11.92 25.40
N ALA A 11 4.84 -11.45 24.15
CA ALA A 11 3.73 -11.55 23.21
C ALA A 11 3.42 -13.00 22.79
N SER A 12 4.42 -13.87 22.75
CA SER A 12 4.30 -15.30 22.46
C SER A 12 3.85 -16.13 23.67
N GLY A 13 3.54 -15.51 24.81
CA GLY A 13 3.06 -16.21 26.00
C GLY A 13 4.14 -17.03 26.73
N VAL A 14 5.42 -16.69 26.55
CA VAL A 14 6.52 -17.34 27.28
C VAL A 14 6.33 -17.13 28.78
N SER A 15 6.40 -18.23 29.55
CA SER A 15 6.19 -18.20 30.99
C SER A 15 7.29 -17.41 31.72
N ASP A 16 6.98 -16.90 32.92
CA ASP A 16 7.95 -16.17 33.76
C ASP A 16 9.23 -16.97 34.00
N ARG A 17 9.09 -18.26 34.26
CA ARG A 17 10.22 -19.15 34.54
C ARG A 17 11.17 -19.23 33.34
N VAL A 18 10.62 -19.36 32.14
CA VAL A 18 11.42 -19.42 30.90
C VAL A 18 12.04 -18.05 30.61
N ASN A 19 11.29 -16.96 30.76
CA ASN A 19 11.85 -15.63 30.56
C ASN A 19 12.96 -15.29 31.58
N HIS A 20 12.85 -15.77 32.83
CA HIS A 20 13.89 -15.59 33.83
C HIS A 20 15.20 -16.29 33.45
N TYR A 21 15.10 -17.53 32.96
CA TYR A 21 16.26 -18.25 32.43
C TYR A 21 16.88 -17.53 31.22
N LEU A 22 16.05 -17.12 30.25
CA LEU A 22 16.52 -16.39 29.06
C LEU A 22 17.15 -15.05 29.42
N ASN A 23 16.65 -14.39 30.47
CA ASN A 23 17.27 -13.19 31.00
C ASN A 23 18.62 -13.48 31.65
N TYR A 24 18.73 -14.56 32.42
CA TYR A 24 19.98 -15.00 33.04
C TYR A 24 21.08 -15.29 32.02
N VAL A 25 20.76 -15.98 30.92
CA VAL A 25 21.72 -16.27 29.83
C VAL A 25 21.90 -15.09 28.85
N GLY A 26 21.31 -13.92 29.14
CA GLY A 26 21.49 -12.71 28.34
C GLY A 26 20.77 -12.70 26.99
N LEU A 27 19.75 -13.54 26.79
CA LEU A 27 18.96 -13.61 25.55
C LEU A 27 17.71 -12.72 25.60
N SER A 28 17.22 -12.38 26.80
CA SER A 28 16.11 -11.43 27.01
C SER A 28 16.37 -10.51 28.21
N LEU A 29 15.47 -9.55 28.42
CA LEU A 29 15.36 -8.68 29.58
C LEU A 29 14.27 -9.22 30.52
N SER A 30 14.18 -8.60 31.69
CA SER A 30 13.11 -8.92 32.64
C SER A 30 11.73 -8.70 32.01
N ARG A 31 10.74 -9.49 32.46
CA ARG A 31 9.35 -9.34 32.01
C ARG A 31 8.80 -7.94 32.31
N ARG A 32 9.20 -7.35 33.44
CA ARG A 32 8.87 -5.97 33.81
C ARG A 32 9.38 -4.98 32.76
N THR A 33 10.62 -5.14 32.29
CA THR A 33 11.18 -4.29 31.23
C THR A 33 10.42 -4.46 29.91
N ALA A 34 10.01 -5.69 29.57
CA ALA A 34 9.18 -5.95 28.39
C ALA A 34 7.81 -5.26 28.47
N HIS A 35 7.12 -5.32 29.61
CA HIS A 35 5.85 -4.61 29.81
C HIS A 35 6.02 -3.09 29.71
N ARG A 36 7.06 -2.53 30.33
CA ARG A 36 7.32 -1.08 30.25
C ARG A 36 7.62 -0.65 28.81
N ALA A 37 8.35 -1.47 28.06
CA ALA A 37 8.59 -1.21 26.64
C ALA A 37 7.30 -1.25 25.82
N LEU A 38 6.41 -2.21 26.07
CA LEU A 38 5.09 -2.26 25.43
C LEU A 38 4.23 -1.03 25.75
N GLU A 39 4.24 -0.58 27.00
CA GLU A 39 3.53 0.64 27.43
C GLU A 39 4.03 1.87 26.67
N VAL A 40 5.35 2.08 26.62
CA VAL A 40 5.96 3.19 25.87
C VAL A 40 5.67 3.09 24.37
N LEU A 41 5.76 1.89 23.78
CA LEU A 41 5.39 1.67 22.38
C LEU A 41 3.92 1.96 22.12
N GLY A 42 3.04 1.63 23.05
CA GLY A 42 1.61 1.93 23.00
C GLY A 42 1.36 3.45 23.04
N GLU A 43 2.01 4.17 23.95
CA GLU A 43 1.95 5.63 24.01
C GLU A 43 2.44 6.29 22.73
N GLU A 44 3.57 5.85 22.19
CA GLU A 44 4.11 6.36 20.92
C GLU A 44 3.20 6.04 19.73
N ALA A 45 2.59 4.85 19.70
CA ALA A 45 1.60 4.51 18.68
C ALA A 45 0.39 5.44 18.75
N VAL A 46 -0.14 5.71 19.94
CA VAL A 46 -1.25 6.66 20.16
C VAL A 46 -0.86 8.07 19.73
N LYS A 47 0.34 8.55 20.10
CA LYS A 47 0.85 9.86 19.67
C LYS A 47 0.94 9.95 18.15
N ARG A 48 1.47 8.92 17.49
CA ARG A 48 1.58 8.86 16.02
C ARG A 48 0.21 8.93 15.34
N ILE A 49 -0.78 8.20 15.85
CA ILE A 49 -2.16 8.25 15.35
C ILE A 49 -2.72 9.66 15.55
N ARG A 50 -2.62 10.24 16.74
CA ARG A 50 -3.09 11.61 17.01
C ARG A 50 -2.46 12.63 16.07
N GLN A 51 -1.15 12.54 15.84
CA GLN A 51 -0.44 13.44 14.92
C GLN A 51 -0.92 13.29 13.47
N LYS A 52 -1.25 12.06 13.06
CA LYS A 52 -1.81 11.79 11.73
C LYS A 52 -3.19 12.40 11.56
N PHE A 53 -4.04 12.32 12.58
CA PHE A 53 -5.36 12.95 12.56
C PHE A 53 -5.32 14.48 12.78
N SER A 54 -4.35 15.03 13.52
CA SER A 54 -4.26 16.48 13.74
C SER A 54 -3.94 17.27 12.47
N LYS A 55 -3.26 16.65 11.50
CA LYS A 55 -3.01 17.26 10.18
C LYS A 55 -4.28 17.39 9.32
N SER A 56 -5.42 16.88 9.78
CA SER A 56 -6.69 16.82 9.05
C SER A 56 -7.50 18.11 9.05
N GLN A 57 -7.26 19.02 10.00
CA GLN A 57 -8.27 20.03 10.36
C GLN A 57 -8.55 21.07 9.25
N ALA A 58 -7.76 21.06 8.18
CA ALA A 58 -7.90 21.94 7.01
C ALA A 58 -8.12 21.17 5.67
N LEU A 59 -8.33 19.85 5.71
CA LEU A 59 -8.52 19.04 4.51
C LEU A 59 -10.00 18.83 4.19
N ILE A 60 -10.38 19.02 2.92
CA ILE A 60 -11.70 18.68 2.38
C ILE A 60 -12.03 17.21 2.65
N MET A 61 -11.00 16.35 2.57
CA MET A 61 -11.11 14.93 2.88
C MET A 61 -10.23 14.59 4.09
N PRO A 62 -10.83 14.39 5.29
CA PRO A 62 -10.07 13.97 6.47
C PRO A 62 -9.50 12.56 6.27
N PRO A 63 -8.42 12.19 6.99
CA PRO A 63 -7.94 10.82 6.94
C PRO A 63 -9.00 9.88 7.51
N PHE A 64 -9.12 8.71 6.89
CA PHE A 64 -10.05 7.69 7.33
C PHE A 64 -9.32 6.51 7.97
N LEU A 65 -9.97 5.93 8.97
CA LEU A 65 -9.56 4.69 9.61
C LEU A 65 -10.35 3.55 8.98
N CYS A 66 -9.63 2.62 8.35
CA CYS A 66 -10.20 1.35 7.93
C CYS A 66 -9.75 0.28 8.93
N ILE A 67 -10.69 -0.56 9.36
CA ILE A 67 -10.42 -1.78 10.11
C ILE A 67 -11.01 -2.90 9.28
N ASP A 68 -10.15 -3.81 8.85
CA ASP A 68 -10.56 -4.89 7.98
C ASP A 68 -9.78 -6.15 8.34
N ASN A 69 -10.39 -7.31 8.11
CA ASN A 69 -9.77 -8.60 8.35
C ASN A 69 -8.90 -8.96 7.12
N LEU A 70 -7.93 -8.10 6.84
CA LEU A 70 -7.06 -8.18 5.68
C LEU A 70 -5.93 -9.17 5.94
N ASP A 71 -5.99 -10.30 5.25
CA ASP A 71 -4.79 -11.08 4.97
C ASP A 71 -3.96 -10.30 3.94
N PHE A 72 -2.72 -9.95 4.27
CA PHE A 72 -1.82 -9.33 3.29
C PHE A 72 -0.60 -10.19 3.00
N GLU A 73 -0.28 -10.27 1.71
CA GLU A 73 1.00 -10.81 1.25
C GLU A 73 2.02 -9.66 1.18
N GLN A 74 3.03 -9.69 2.04
CA GLN A 74 4.24 -8.92 1.76
C GLN A 74 5.00 -9.66 0.65
N ARG A 75 4.84 -9.20 -0.59
CA ARG A 75 5.51 -9.78 -1.74
C ARG A 75 6.91 -9.20 -1.90
N VAL A 76 7.92 -10.07 -1.91
CA VAL A 76 9.30 -9.66 -2.23
C VAL A 76 9.56 -9.95 -3.71
N HIS A 77 9.81 -8.91 -4.50
CA HIS A 77 9.99 -9.03 -5.95
C HIS A 77 11.27 -9.78 -6.36
N ALA A 78 12.32 -9.73 -5.52
CA ALA A 78 13.57 -10.47 -5.71
C ALA A 78 13.73 -11.52 -4.62
N LYS A 79 13.29 -12.74 -4.89
CA LYS A 79 13.46 -13.87 -3.95
C LYS A 79 14.95 -14.19 -3.78
N SER A 80 15.41 -14.23 -2.55
CA SER A 80 16.77 -14.68 -2.18
C SER A 80 16.70 -15.54 -0.92
N LEU A 81 17.76 -16.29 -0.62
CA LEU A 81 17.82 -17.11 0.60
C LEU A 81 17.66 -16.21 1.83
N GLY A 82 16.52 -16.33 2.54
CA GLY A 82 16.15 -15.50 3.69
C GLY A 82 15.16 -14.37 3.39
N HIS A 83 14.90 -14.04 2.12
CA HIS A 83 13.87 -13.09 1.70
C HIS A 83 12.83 -13.78 0.82
N ASN A 84 11.77 -14.24 1.47
CA ASN A 84 10.60 -14.81 0.82
C ASN A 84 9.38 -13.92 1.06
N SER A 85 8.40 -14.00 0.15
CA SER A 85 7.08 -13.43 0.40
C SER A 85 6.48 -14.06 1.65
N LYS A 86 5.76 -13.26 2.44
CA LYS A 86 5.13 -13.72 3.68
C LYS A 86 3.67 -13.29 3.70
N MET A 87 2.79 -14.24 3.97
CA MET A 87 1.40 -13.99 4.31
C MET A 87 1.31 -13.59 5.79
N PHE A 88 0.59 -12.52 6.06
CA PHE A 88 0.27 -12.08 7.40
C PHE A 88 -1.23 -12.21 7.60
N HIS A 89 -1.58 -13.11 8.53
CA HIS A 89 -2.96 -13.35 8.93
C HIS A 89 -3.30 -12.54 10.18
N GLY A 90 -4.48 -11.94 10.19
CA GLY A 90 -4.97 -11.20 11.34
C GLY A 90 -5.90 -10.05 10.98
N THR A 91 -6.40 -9.40 12.02
CA THR A 91 -7.18 -8.17 11.86
C THR A 91 -6.20 -7.00 11.86
N TRP A 92 -6.27 -6.21 10.79
CA TRP A 92 -5.43 -5.04 10.61
C TRP A 92 -6.31 -3.81 10.47
N GLY A 93 -5.79 -2.68 10.92
CA GLY A 93 -6.34 -1.39 10.59
C GLY A 93 -5.32 -0.59 9.80
N TYR A 94 -5.78 0.46 9.15
CA TYR A 94 -4.88 1.46 8.60
C TYR A 94 -5.54 2.83 8.63
N VAL A 95 -4.71 3.85 8.86
CA VAL A 95 -5.10 5.26 8.67
C VAL A 95 -4.56 5.68 7.32
N HIS A 96 -5.42 6.17 6.44
CA HIS A 96 -5.05 6.61 5.10
C HIS A 96 -5.37 8.09 4.92
N HIS A 97 -4.39 8.85 4.45
CA HIS A 97 -4.57 10.19 3.92
C HIS A 97 -4.61 10.12 2.40
N VAL A 98 -5.72 10.56 1.81
CA VAL A 98 -5.82 10.63 0.35
C VAL A 98 -4.78 11.60 -0.18
N ASN A 99 -4.18 11.25 -1.32
CA ASN A 99 -3.16 12.06 -1.96
C ASN A 99 -3.69 13.49 -2.20
N PRO A 100 -3.03 14.54 -1.67
CA PRO A 100 -3.52 15.92 -1.79
C PRO A 100 -3.68 16.40 -3.24
N THR A 101 -2.79 15.95 -4.14
CA THR A 101 -2.88 16.26 -5.57
C THR A 101 -4.13 15.65 -6.20
N LEU A 102 -4.49 14.42 -5.80
CA LEU A 102 -5.72 13.76 -6.25
C LEU A 102 -6.97 14.44 -5.67
N VAL A 103 -6.93 14.88 -4.40
CA VAL A 103 -8.04 15.64 -3.82
C VAL A 103 -8.22 16.98 -4.55
N ALA A 104 -7.13 17.63 -4.93
CA ALA A 104 -7.16 18.89 -5.66
C ALA A 104 -7.62 18.76 -7.12
N SER A 105 -7.56 17.57 -7.73
CA SER A 105 -8.06 17.35 -9.09
C SER A 105 -9.59 17.21 -9.16
N VAL A 106 -10.27 17.10 -8.01
CA VAL A 106 -11.73 16.97 -7.94
C VAL A 106 -12.35 18.30 -7.52
N PRO A 107 -13.45 18.75 -8.15
CA PRO A 107 -14.16 19.95 -7.73
C PRO A 107 -14.58 19.88 -6.25
N PRO A 108 -14.34 20.92 -5.43
CA PRO A 108 -14.68 20.89 -4.00
C PRO A 108 -16.17 20.68 -3.71
N GLY A 109 -17.07 21.09 -4.62
CA GLY A 109 -18.51 20.88 -4.49
C GLY A 109 -18.92 19.41 -4.54
N ASP A 110 -18.15 18.58 -5.24
CA ASP A 110 -18.40 17.15 -5.39
C ASP A 110 -17.91 16.35 -4.17
N LEU A 111 -17.03 16.94 -3.36
CA LEU A 111 -16.48 16.36 -2.14
C LEU A 111 -17.28 16.74 -0.89
N THR A 112 -18.60 16.90 -1.04
CA THR A 112 -19.52 17.24 0.04
C THR A 112 -20.43 16.07 0.42
N LEU A 113 -20.93 16.08 1.65
CA LEU A 113 -21.85 15.04 2.12
C LEU A 113 -23.19 15.10 1.36
N GLU A 114 -23.62 16.31 0.99
CA GLU A 114 -24.81 16.58 0.22
C GLU A 114 -24.71 15.96 -1.17
N SER A 115 -23.63 16.26 -1.89
CA SER A 115 -23.34 15.71 -3.22
C SER A 115 -23.27 14.17 -3.16
N TYR A 116 -22.54 13.62 -2.19
CA TYR A 116 -22.49 12.17 -1.96
C TYR A 116 -23.89 11.55 -1.78
N LYS A 117 -24.74 12.13 -0.92
CA LYS A 117 -26.11 11.63 -0.69
C LYS A 117 -26.97 11.70 -1.94
N GLU A 118 -26.81 12.75 -2.75
CA GLU A 118 -27.53 12.90 -4.01
C GLU A 118 -27.11 11.84 -5.02
N TYR A 119 -25.80 11.64 -5.21
CA TYR A 119 -25.28 10.56 -6.07
C TYR A 119 -25.75 9.19 -5.60
N MET A 120 -25.69 8.89 -4.30
CA MET A 120 -26.11 7.60 -3.76
C MET A 120 -27.60 7.31 -3.93
N LYS A 121 -28.48 8.33 -3.96
CA LYS A 121 -29.90 8.13 -4.29
C LYS A 121 -30.10 7.66 -5.73
N ASN A 122 -29.22 8.12 -6.63
CA ASN A 122 -29.29 7.83 -8.05
C ASN A 122 -28.45 6.60 -8.45
N VAL A 123 -27.66 6.02 -7.54
CA VAL A 123 -26.81 4.85 -7.82
C VAL A 123 -27.61 3.67 -8.38
N SER A 124 -28.81 3.41 -7.87
CA SER A 124 -29.66 2.32 -8.38
C SER A 124 -30.17 2.54 -9.80
N THR A 125 -30.05 3.76 -10.33
CA THR A 125 -30.42 4.11 -11.71
C THR A 125 -29.25 4.05 -12.68
N ILE A 126 -28.02 3.85 -12.18
CA ILE A 126 -26.84 3.72 -13.03
C ILE A 126 -26.85 2.32 -13.66
N ASP A 127 -26.95 2.28 -14.98
CA ASP A 127 -26.83 1.03 -15.73
C ASP A 127 -25.34 0.69 -15.93
N VAL A 128 -24.86 -0.28 -15.15
CA VAL A 128 -23.46 -0.71 -15.20
C VAL A 128 -23.30 -1.68 -16.36
N THR A 129 -22.69 -1.20 -17.44
CA THR A 129 -22.45 -2.02 -18.63
C THR A 129 -20.99 -2.51 -18.68
N PRO A 130 -20.72 -3.69 -19.26
CA PRO A 130 -19.34 -4.18 -19.42
C PRO A 130 -18.42 -3.21 -20.16
N LYS A 131 -18.97 -2.37 -21.04
CA LYS A 131 -18.22 -1.35 -21.79
C LYS A 131 -17.53 -0.32 -20.89
N MET A 132 -18.01 -0.13 -19.66
CA MET A 132 -17.39 0.77 -18.67
C MET A 132 -16.07 0.23 -18.11
N PHE A 133 -15.78 -1.06 -18.30
CA PHE A 133 -14.60 -1.74 -17.75
C PHE A 133 -13.64 -2.25 -18.81
N ILE A 134 -13.91 -1.97 -20.09
CA ILE A 134 -13.01 -2.30 -21.20
C ILE A 134 -12.38 -1.01 -21.72
N ALA A 135 -11.20 -1.14 -22.30
CA ALA A 135 -10.55 -0.03 -22.98
C ALA A 135 -11.44 0.51 -24.11
N SER A 136 -11.39 1.83 -24.27
CA SER A 136 -11.90 2.48 -25.47
C SER A 136 -11.05 2.12 -26.68
N GLU A 137 -11.61 2.29 -27.88
CA GLU A 137 -10.89 2.08 -29.13
C GLU A 137 -9.59 2.89 -29.21
N ALA A 138 -9.61 4.14 -28.73
CA ALA A 138 -8.44 5.00 -28.67
C ALA A 138 -7.36 4.48 -27.71
N GLU A 139 -7.74 3.93 -26.56
CA GLU A 139 -6.82 3.32 -25.61
C GLU A 139 -6.21 2.02 -26.17
N ASP A 140 -7.00 1.21 -26.87
CA ASP A 140 -6.53 0.00 -27.55
C ASP A 140 -5.54 0.31 -28.68
N GLU A 141 -5.82 1.35 -29.47
CA GLU A 141 -4.90 1.84 -30.50
C GLU A 141 -3.60 2.38 -29.90
N HIS A 142 -3.71 3.15 -28.82
CA HIS A 142 -2.56 3.66 -28.08
C HIS A 142 -1.71 2.49 -27.55
N TRP A 143 -2.34 1.53 -26.87
CA TRP A 143 -1.69 0.33 -26.35
C TRP A 143 -0.98 -0.48 -27.44
N THR A 144 -1.67 -0.71 -28.56
CA THR A 144 -1.11 -1.40 -29.73
C THR A 144 0.11 -0.66 -30.27
N THR A 145 0.07 0.68 -30.30
CA THR A 145 1.18 1.51 -30.76
C THR A 145 2.38 1.42 -29.83
N VAL A 146 2.15 1.47 -28.50
CA VAL A 146 3.19 1.28 -27.49
C VAL A 146 3.90 -0.06 -27.69
N LEU A 147 3.15 -1.16 -27.84
CA LEU A 147 3.71 -2.50 -28.06
C LEU A 147 4.52 -2.58 -29.35
N LYS A 148 3.99 -2.06 -30.47
CA LYS A 148 4.70 -2.02 -31.76
C LYS A 148 6.02 -1.26 -31.66
N CYS A 149 6.02 -0.10 -31.00
CA CYS A 149 7.24 0.70 -30.82
C CYS A 149 8.29 -0.01 -29.96
N GLN A 150 7.86 -0.66 -28.88
CA GLN A 150 8.76 -1.43 -28.01
C GLN A 150 9.42 -2.61 -28.75
N ILE A 151 8.62 -3.35 -29.52
CA ILE A 151 9.13 -4.45 -30.36
C ILE A 151 10.09 -3.92 -31.43
N ALA A 152 9.67 -2.88 -32.16
CA ALA A 152 10.51 -2.25 -33.19
C ALA A 152 11.84 -1.75 -32.63
N LYS A 153 11.83 -1.14 -31.44
CA LYS A 153 13.04 -0.69 -30.74
C LYS A 153 14.00 -1.86 -30.48
N VAL A 154 13.52 -2.99 -29.97
CA VAL A 154 14.36 -4.17 -29.70
C VAL A 154 14.94 -4.73 -30.99
N ILE A 155 14.11 -4.87 -32.04
CA ILE A 155 14.56 -5.38 -33.34
C ILE A 155 15.66 -4.50 -33.92
N LEU A 156 15.45 -3.18 -33.94
CA LEU A 156 16.39 -2.21 -34.49
C LEU A 156 17.68 -2.07 -33.67
N GLN A 157 17.62 -2.30 -32.36
CA GLN A 157 18.79 -2.22 -31.49
C GLN A 157 19.65 -3.48 -31.49
N TYR A 158 19.05 -4.66 -31.62
CA TYR A 158 19.74 -5.92 -31.34
C TYR A 158 19.66 -6.98 -32.44
N ILE A 159 18.68 -6.92 -33.34
CA ILE A 159 18.38 -8.03 -34.25
C ILE A 159 18.70 -7.70 -35.70
N ALA A 160 18.24 -6.57 -36.21
CA ALA A 160 18.30 -6.28 -37.64
C ALA A 160 18.35 -4.78 -37.94
N THR A 161 18.92 -4.44 -39.10
CA THR A 161 18.87 -3.10 -39.69
C THR A 161 17.85 -3.05 -40.83
N PRO A 162 17.11 -1.95 -41.01
CA PRO A 162 16.15 -1.83 -42.11
C PRO A 162 16.87 -1.86 -43.45
N SER A 163 16.37 -2.69 -44.38
CA SER A 163 16.83 -2.70 -45.78
C SER A 163 16.36 -1.47 -46.55
N ASP A 164 15.19 -0.94 -46.20
CA ASP A 164 14.58 0.27 -46.76
C ASP A 164 14.57 1.38 -45.69
N LYS A 165 15.06 2.56 -46.05
CA LYS A 165 15.17 3.73 -45.15
C LYS A 165 14.14 4.83 -45.48
N ASP A 166 13.36 4.66 -46.54
CA ASP A 166 12.40 5.66 -46.99
C ASP A 166 11.14 5.66 -46.12
N VAL A 167 10.82 4.54 -45.47
CA VAL A 167 9.72 4.43 -44.49
C VAL A 167 10.28 4.46 -43.07
N PRO A 168 10.01 5.51 -42.28
CA PRO A 168 10.49 5.61 -40.91
C PRO A 168 9.76 4.61 -40.00
N ILE A 169 10.51 3.75 -39.32
CA ILE A 169 9.96 2.82 -38.32
C ILE A 169 9.86 3.56 -36.97
N ILE A 170 8.64 3.72 -36.47
CA ILE A 170 8.39 4.30 -35.15
C ILE A 170 8.85 3.32 -34.08
N SER A 171 9.88 3.71 -33.32
CA SER A 171 10.48 2.92 -32.24
C SER A 171 10.43 3.61 -30.88
N ARG A 172 9.86 4.82 -30.83
CA ARG A 172 9.60 5.55 -29.59
C ARG A 172 8.12 5.44 -29.27
N PRO A 173 7.75 4.76 -28.17
CA PRO A 173 6.35 4.68 -27.78
C PRO A 173 5.82 6.08 -27.44
N PRO A 174 4.52 6.32 -27.64
CA PRO A 174 3.85 7.53 -27.15
C PRO A 174 3.94 7.60 -25.62
N GLU A 175 3.74 8.80 -25.06
CA GLU A 175 3.74 9.01 -23.62
C GLU A 175 2.57 8.26 -22.97
N VAL A 176 2.88 7.50 -21.92
CA VAL A 176 1.90 6.76 -21.13
C VAL A 176 1.64 7.55 -19.86
N GLU A 177 0.39 7.57 -19.41
CA GLU A 177 0.04 8.14 -18.11
C GLU A 177 0.88 7.50 -17.00
N GLN A 178 1.68 8.32 -16.32
CA GLN A 178 2.54 7.85 -15.25
C GLN A 178 1.79 7.92 -13.93
N ILE A 179 1.64 6.76 -13.28
CA ILE A 179 1.20 6.69 -11.90
C ILE A 179 2.27 7.35 -11.03
N SER A 180 1.86 8.23 -10.11
CA SER A 180 2.81 8.85 -9.18
C SER A 180 3.59 7.77 -8.41
N HIS A 181 4.90 7.98 -8.32
CA HIS A 181 5.81 7.15 -7.53
C HIS A 181 5.90 7.60 -6.06
N ASP A 182 5.11 8.62 -5.68
CA ASP A 182 5.05 9.09 -4.31
C ASP A 182 4.52 8.00 -3.39
N ARG A 183 5.21 7.82 -2.27
CA ARG A 183 4.79 6.84 -1.27
C ARG A 183 3.43 7.26 -0.70
N PRO A 184 2.41 6.39 -0.72
CA PRO A 184 1.12 6.71 -0.14
C PRO A 184 1.26 6.91 1.38
N ASP A 185 0.53 7.89 1.92
CA ASP A 185 0.51 8.13 3.36
C ASP A 185 -0.49 7.19 4.05
N ILE A 186 -0.04 5.96 4.24
CA ILE A 186 -0.77 4.89 4.92
C ILE A 186 -0.01 4.51 6.19
N THR A 187 -0.67 4.66 7.34
CA THR A 187 -0.16 4.20 8.63
C THR A 187 -0.87 2.92 9.03
N MET A 188 -0.19 1.78 8.88
CA MET A 188 -0.70 0.47 9.29
C MET A 188 -0.83 0.37 10.82
N LEU A 189 -1.91 -0.26 11.26
CA LEU A 189 -2.26 -0.60 12.62
C LEU A 189 -2.40 -2.11 12.71
N LYS A 190 -1.60 -2.75 13.56
CA LYS A 190 -1.71 -4.19 13.79
C LYS A 190 -2.62 -4.39 14.99
N LEU A 191 -3.79 -5.02 14.78
CA LEU A 191 -4.81 -5.13 15.83
C LEU A 191 -4.78 -6.51 16.47
N MET A 192 -5.06 -7.55 15.70
CA MET A 192 -5.02 -8.94 16.18
C MET A 192 -4.16 -9.80 15.25
N ILE A 193 -3.38 -10.70 15.83
CA ILE A 193 -2.64 -11.73 15.10
C ILE A 193 -3.40 -13.03 15.30
N VAL A 194 -3.82 -13.66 14.20
CA VAL A 194 -4.25 -15.05 14.27
C VAL A 194 -2.98 -15.88 14.13
N ASN A 195 -2.57 -16.54 15.21
CA ASN A 195 -1.52 -17.54 15.13
C ASN A 195 -2.14 -18.80 14.53
N GLY A 196 -1.77 -19.14 13.30
CA GLY A 196 -1.95 -20.47 12.72
C GLY A 196 -0.80 -21.39 13.12
#